data_AF-A0A2G5HQJ1-F1
#
_entry.id   AF-A0A2G5HQJ1-F1
#
_cell.length_a   1.000
_cell.length_b   1.000
_cell.length_c   1.000
_cell.angle_alpha   90.00
_cell.angle_beta   90.00
_cell.angle_gamma   90.00
#
_symmetry.space_group_name_H-M   'P 1'
#
loop_
_entity.id
_entity.type
_entity.pdbx_description
1 polymer ?
#
loop_
_entity_poly.entity_id
_entity_poly.type
_entity_poly.pdbx_seq_one_letter_code
_entity_poly.pdbx_strand_id
1 'polypeptide(L)'
;MVRRPFSACPHSEPLPSTLPPTPETWQKIPDPHPQIQILHAKVARKRDQWLTLQIEKSHAMQEYLHKRRFFEESTGAIMQSFENGNGFLNPVSETQAHQLRADSEALRSQSDALQELERQSAVIQYAIARLEAKLMDSIGALAGVLLPSSASAPGSWSESDSELDI
;
A
#
# COMPACT_ATOMS: atom_id res chain seq x y z
N MET A 1 47.60 38.78 -11.43
CA MET A 1 46.90 37.66 -10.77
C MET A 1 46.04 38.23 -9.64
N VAL A 2 44.73 38.31 -9.86
CA VAL A 2 43.76 38.94 -8.94
C VAL A 2 43.07 37.83 -8.15
N ARG A 3 43.19 37.84 -6.82
CA ARG A 3 42.45 36.95 -5.92
C ARG A 3 41.01 37.43 -5.80
N ARG A 4 40.03 36.58 -6.13
CA ARG A 4 38.60 36.80 -5.85
C ARG A 4 38.30 36.36 -4.41
N PRO A 5 37.46 37.08 -3.65
CA PRO A 5 36.96 36.61 -2.37
C PRO A 5 35.82 35.60 -2.56
N PHE A 6 35.80 34.60 -1.68
CA PHE A 6 34.73 33.63 -1.55
C PHE A 6 33.41 34.33 -1.22
N SER A 7 32.39 34.11 -2.05
CA SER A 7 31.00 34.44 -1.74
C SER A 7 30.42 33.26 -0.94
N ALA A 8 30.26 33.44 0.36
CA ALA A 8 29.52 32.52 1.20
C ALA A 8 28.02 32.68 0.90
N CYS A 9 27.39 31.62 0.39
CA CYS A 9 25.95 31.53 0.30
C CYS A 9 25.36 31.43 1.72
N PRO A 10 24.33 32.21 2.08
CA PRO A 10 23.67 32.09 3.37
C PRO A 10 22.85 30.79 3.43
N HIS A 11 22.88 30.15 4.60
CA HIS A 11 22.05 29.00 4.95
C HIS A 11 20.57 29.27 4.64
N SER A 12 19.99 28.47 3.75
CA SER A 12 18.55 28.35 3.64
C SER A 12 18.07 27.45 4.79
N GLU A 13 17.34 28.04 5.72
CA GLU A 13 16.53 27.32 6.71
C GLU A 13 15.58 26.33 6.00
N PRO A 14 15.29 25.16 6.59
CA PRO A 14 14.28 24.26 6.04
C PRO A 14 12.91 24.92 6.15
N LEU A 15 12.33 25.29 5.01
CA LEU A 15 10.93 25.71 4.92
C LEU A 15 10.05 24.63 5.56
N PRO A 16 9.14 24.96 6.50
CA PRO A 16 8.13 24.01 6.92
C PRO A 16 7.30 23.64 5.69
N SER A 17 7.14 22.33 5.45
CA SER A 17 6.26 21.80 4.41
C SER A 17 4.83 22.21 4.73
N THR A 18 4.42 23.39 4.25
CA THR A 18 3.02 23.79 4.24
C THR A 18 2.36 22.95 3.16
N LEU A 19 1.74 21.84 3.57
CA LEU A 19 0.77 21.13 2.75
C LEU A 19 -0.20 22.17 2.15
N PRO A 20 -0.55 22.08 0.86
CA PRO A 20 -1.56 22.97 0.31
C PRO A 20 -2.81 22.86 1.20
N PRO A 21 -3.40 23.98 1.64
CA PRO A 21 -4.62 23.94 2.42
C PRO A 21 -5.65 23.15 1.62
N THR A 22 -6.24 22.14 2.26
CA THR A 22 -7.39 21.40 1.72
C THR A 22 -8.36 22.40 1.10
N PRO A 23 -8.76 22.22 -0.18
CA PRO A 23 -9.62 23.20 -0.84
C PRO A 23 -10.87 23.44 0.00
N GLU A 24 -11.13 24.72 0.31
CA GLU A 24 -12.21 25.20 1.18
C GLU A 24 -13.62 24.81 0.69
N THR A 25 -13.75 24.22 -0.49
CA THR A 25 -15.02 23.72 -1.03
C THR A 25 -15.62 22.55 -0.22
N TRP A 26 -14.88 21.99 0.75
CA TRP A 26 -15.40 21.02 1.73
C TRP A 26 -15.89 21.67 3.03
N GLN A 27 -15.90 23.01 3.14
CA GLN A 27 -16.43 23.69 4.31
C GLN A 27 -17.95 23.46 4.44
N LYS A 28 -18.28 22.52 5.34
CA LYS A 28 -19.56 22.35 6.05
C LYS A 28 -20.79 22.55 5.17
N ILE A 29 -21.15 21.52 4.42
CA ILE A 29 -22.57 21.31 4.07
C ILE A 29 -23.33 21.20 5.40
N PRO A 30 -24.24 22.13 5.73
CA PRO A 30 -25.09 22.00 6.92
C PRO A 30 -25.94 20.75 6.72
N ASP A 31 -25.83 19.78 7.63
CA ASP A 31 -26.53 18.48 7.59
C ASP A 31 -26.33 17.69 6.28
N PRO A 32 -25.15 17.06 6.07
CA PRO A 32 -24.94 16.18 4.94
C PRO A 32 -25.97 15.04 4.99
N HIS A 33 -26.57 14.72 3.84
CA HIS A 33 -27.60 13.70 3.74
C HIS A 33 -27.13 12.39 4.44
N PRO A 34 -27.95 11.73 5.27
CA PRO A 34 -27.50 10.56 6.06
C PRO A 34 -26.82 9.47 5.23
N GLN A 35 -27.24 9.29 3.98
CA GLN A 35 -26.62 8.33 3.05
C GLN A 35 -25.18 8.73 2.65
N ILE A 36 -24.91 10.01 2.42
CA ILE A 36 -23.54 10.51 2.15
C ILE A 36 -22.66 10.24 3.36
N GLN A 37 -23.17 10.47 4.58
CA GLN A 37 -22.43 10.21 5.81
C GLN A 37 -22.09 8.71 5.96
N ILE A 38 -23.05 7.82 5.69
CA ILE A 38 -22.85 6.37 5.75
C ILE A 38 -21.80 5.91 4.72
N LEU A 39 -21.88 6.38 3.48
CA LEU A 39 -20.93 6.04 2.42
C LEU A 39 -19.53 6.56 2.77
N HIS A 40 -19.42 7.81 3.23
CA HIS A 40 -18.16 8.40 3.66
C HIS A 40 -17.53 7.59 4.82
N ALA A 41 -18.32 7.17 5.80
CA ALA A 41 -17.86 6.31 6.90
C ALA A 41 -17.42 4.92 6.42
N LYS A 42 -18.06 4.34 5.39
CA LYS A 42 -17.62 3.09 4.77
C LYS A 42 -16.28 3.26 4.03
N VAL A 43 -16.11 4.34 3.27
CA VAL A 43 -14.84 4.68 2.60
C VAL A 43 -13.72 4.84 3.61
N ALA A 44 -13.95 5.59 4.69
CA ALA A 44 -12.97 5.79 5.76
C ALA A 44 -12.51 4.45 6.37
N ARG A 45 -13.46 3.57 6.73
CA ARG A 45 -13.14 2.24 7.27
C ARG A 45 -12.32 1.38 6.30
N LYS A 46 -12.65 1.39 5.00
CA LYS A 46 -11.85 0.65 4.00
C LYS A 46 -10.45 1.26 3.81
N ARG A 47 -10.31 2.58 3.89
CA ARG A 47 -9.00 3.25 3.87
C ARG A 47 -8.16 2.87 5.08
N ASP A 48 -8.74 2.81 6.27
CA ASP A 48 -8.04 2.36 7.48
C ASP A 48 -7.55 0.91 7.34
N GLN A 49 -8.41 0.01 6.86
CA GLN A 49 -8.02 -1.39 6.56
C GLN A 49 -6.89 -1.47 5.53
N TRP A 50 -6.97 -0.65 4.48
CA TRP A 50 -5.91 -0.60 3.47
C TRP A 50 -4.57 -0.12 4.05
N LEU A 51 -4.59 0.90 4.91
CA LEU A 51 -3.38 1.40 5.58
C LEU A 51 -2.75 0.34 6.50
N THR A 52 -3.57 -0.41 7.25
CA THR A 52 -3.09 -1.54 8.04
C THR A 52 -2.40 -2.58 7.15
N LEU A 53 -3.02 -2.97 6.03
CA LEU A 53 -2.40 -3.89 5.07
C LEU A 53 -1.10 -3.35 4.47
N GLN A 54 -0.98 -2.04 4.23
CA GLN A 54 0.28 -1.45 3.74
C GLN A 54 1.40 -1.58 4.78
N ILE A 55 1.10 -1.42 6.07
CA ILE A 55 2.07 -1.62 7.15
C ILE A 55 2.49 -3.10 7.22
N GLU A 56 1.53 -4.02 7.19
CA GLU A 56 1.81 -5.47 7.19
C GLU A 56 2.65 -5.90 5.99
N LYS A 57 2.30 -5.43 4.79
CA LYS A 57 3.08 -5.68 3.56
C LYS A 57 4.50 -5.15 3.68
N SER A 58 4.68 -3.95 4.22
CA SER A 58 6.00 -3.36 4.44
C SER A 58 6.85 -4.22 5.38
N HIS A 59 6.26 -4.68 6.49
CA HIS A 59 6.94 -5.57 7.43
C HIS A 59 7.31 -6.92 6.79
N ALA A 60 6.37 -7.57 6.10
CA ALA A 60 6.62 -8.81 5.38
C ALA A 60 7.73 -8.65 4.32
N MET A 61 7.77 -7.50 3.63
CA MET A 61 8.82 -7.20 2.65
C MET A 61 10.19 -7.08 3.31
N GLN A 62 10.27 -6.45 4.49
CA GLN A 62 11.51 -6.38 5.25
C GLN A 62 12.01 -7.77 5.67
N GLU A 63 11.12 -8.64 6.15
CA GLU A 63 11.47 -10.02 6.49
C GLU A 63 11.95 -10.82 5.28
N TYR A 64 11.26 -10.69 4.15
CA TYR A 64 11.64 -11.32 2.89
C TYR A 64 13.05 -10.89 2.46
N LEU A 65 13.33 -9.58 2.45
CA LEU A 65 14.66 -9.06 2.09
C LEU A 65 15.75 -9.47 3.07
N HIS A 66 15.43 -9.63 4.35
CA HIS A 66 16.36 -10.15 5.35
C HIS A 66 16.71 -11.62 5.06
N LYS A 67 15.71 -12.49 4.89
CA LYS A 67 15.91 -13.91 4.57
C LYS A 67 16.61 -14.11 3.23
N ARG A 68 16.32 -13.24 2.25
CA ARG A 68 16.94 -13.28 0.92
C ARG A 68 18.43 -13.02 0.99
N ARG A 69 18.85 -12.00 1.77
CA ARG A 69 20.29 -11.73 1.99
C ARG A 69 20.99 -12.92 2.63
N PHE A 70 20.40 -13.53 3.65
CA PHE A 70 20.97 -14.71 4.30
C PHE A 70 21.14 -15.90 3.34
N PHE A 71 20.14 -16.13 2.47
CA PHE A 71 20.21 -17.16 1.43
C PHE A 71 21.29 -16.86 0.37
N GLU A 72 21.39 -15.61 -0.07
CA GLU A 72 22.42 -15.16 -1.03
C GLU A 72 23.84 -15.28 -0.44
N GLU A 73 24.03 -14.92 0.83
CA GLU A 73 25.29 -15.09 1.57
C GLU A 73 25.69 -16.57 1.69
N SER A 74 24.73 -17.43 2.06
CA SER A 74 24.96 -18.88 2.19
C SER A 74 25.32 -19.51 0.85
N THR A 75 24.63 -19.12 -0.22
CA THR A 75 24.91 -19.61 -1.58
C THR A 75 26.25 -19.08 -2.08
N GLY A 76 26.57 -17.80 -1.82
CA GLY A 76 27.84 -17.18 -2.18
C GLY A 76 29.04 -17.83 -1.50
N ALA A 77 28.93 -18.15 -0.20
CA ALA A 77 29.97 -18.87 0.53
C ALA A 77 30.25 -20.26 -0.06
N ILE A 78 29.18 -20.97 -0.47
CA ILE A 78 29.30 -22.26 -1.13
C ILE A 78 30.00 -22.10 -2.48
N MET A 79 29.57 -21.16 -3.33
CA MET A 79 30.21 -20.91 -4.64
C MET A 79 31.69 -20.53 -4.50
N GLN A 80 32.04 -19.67 -3.54
CA GLN A 80 33.42 -19.27 -3.29
C GLN A 80 34.29 -20.45 -2.82
N SER A 81 33.73 -21.39 -2.06
CA SER A 81 34.44 -22.61 -1.66
C SER A 81 34.75 -23.54 -2.85
N PHE A 82 33.89 -23.55 -3.87
CA PHE A 82 34.14 -24.25 -5.13
C PHE A 82 35.25 -23.57 -5.95
N GLU A 83 35.20 -22.25 -6.08
CA GLU A 83 36.18 -21.47 -6.86
C GLU A 83 37.60 -21.53 -6.27
N ASN A 84 37.74 -21.57 -4.95
CA ASN A 84 39.03 -21.59 -4.25
C ASN A 84 39.74 -22.96 -4.24
N GLY A 85 39.29 -23.94 -5.05
CA GLY A 85 39.98 -25.22 -5.21
C GLY A 85 39.74 -26.25 -4.09
N ASN A 86 38.93 -25.92 -3.08
CA ASN A 86 38.41 -26.91 -2.12
C ASN A 86 37.26 -27.76 -2.73
N GLY A 87 36.76 -27.36 -3.90
CA GLY A 87 35.53 -27.85 -4.53
C GLY A 87 35.55 -29.24 -5.17
N PHE A 88 36.69 -29.94 -5.23
CA PHE A 88 36.75 -31.30 -5.82
C PHE A 88 36.78 -32.44 -4.80
N LEU A 89 36.95 -32.16 -3.51
CA LEU A 89 37.02 -33.19 -2.46
C LEU A 89 35.87 -33.15 -1.46
N ASN A 90 35.01 -32.13 -1.49
CA ASN A 90 33.82 -32.12 -0.66
C ASN A 90 32.59 -31.67 -1.48
N PRO A 91 31.74 -32.59 -1.96
CA PRO A 91 30.41 -32.19 -2.41
C PRO A 91 29.74 -31.41 -1.27
N VAL A 92 28.90 -30.42 -1.61
CA VAL A 92 28.07 -29.70 -0.61
C VAL A 92 27.60 -30.71 0.42
N SER A 93 27.97 -30.51 1.69
CA SER A 93 27.66 -31.52 2.70
C SER A 93 26.15 -31.72 2.73
N GLU A 94 25.69 -32.95 3.01
CA GLU A 94 24.26 -33.24 3.04
C GLU A 94 23.50 -32.24 3.96
N THR A 95 24.14 -31.83 5.05
CA THR A 95 23.67 -30.76 5.94
C THR A 95 23.53 -29.39 5.28
N GLN A 96 24.49 -28.95 4.46
CA GLN A 96 24.41 -27.69 3.71
C GLN A 96 23.33 -27.74 2.62
N ALA A 97 23.19 -28.89 1.94
CA ALA A 97 22.14 -29.08 0.95
C ALA A 97 20.74 -29.07 1.58
N HIS A 98 20.58 -29.68 2.75
CA HIS A 98 19.35 -29.59 3.54
C HIS A 98 19.05 -28.17 3.99
N GLN A 99 20.06 -27.43 4.47
CA GLN A 99 19.89 -26.04 4.89
C GLN A 99 19.44 -25.14 3.73
N LEU A 100 20.09 -25.25 2.56
CA LEU A 100 19.71 -24.49 1.37
C LEU A 100 18.27 -24.79 0.92
N ARG A 101 17.83 -26.04 1.00
CA ARG A 101 16.45 -26.41 0.67
C ARG A 101 15.46 -25.77 1.64
N ALA A 102 15.75 -25.84 2.94
CA ALA A 102 14.91 -25.22 3.97
C ALA A 102 14.84 -23.69 3.80
N ASP A 103 15.96 -23.03 3.52
CA ASP A 103 16.01 -21.59 3.29
C ASP A 103 15.25 -21.18 2.01
N SER A 104 15.35 -21.98 0.95
CA SER A 104 14.60 -21.80 -0.29
C SER A 104 13.08 -21.94 -0.07
N GLU A 105 12.66 -22.96 0.68
CA GLU A 105 11.25 -23.17 1.04
C GLU A 105 10.72 -22.03 1.92
N ALA A 106 11.51 -21.54 2.87
CA ALA A 106 11.17 -20.39 3.70
C ALA A 106 11.01 -19.10 2.88
N LEU A 107 11.91 -18.87 1.90
CA LEU A 107 11.82 -17.74 0.98
C LEU A 107 10.58 -17.80 0.09
N ARG A 108 10.27 -18.99 -0.42
CA ARG A 108 9.08 -19.21 -1.24
C ARG A 108 7.80 -18.92 -0.45
N SER A 109 7.71 -19.46 0.77
CA SER A 109 6.55 -19.23 1.65
C SER A 109 6.35 -17.74 1.96
N GLN A 110 7.44 -16.99 2.12
CA GLN A 110 7.39 -15.54 2.35
C GLN A 110 7.02 -14.75 1.09
N SER A 111 7.49 -15.18 -0.08
CA SER A 111 7.05 -14.62 -1.36
C SER A 111 5.54 -14.84 -1.58
N ASP A 112 5.03 -16.03 -1.26
CA ASP A 112 3.61 -16.34 -1.39
C ASP A 112 2.76 -15.48 -0.43
N ALA A 113 3.23 -15.27 0.82
CA ALA A 113 2.58 -14.38 1.77
C ALA A 113 2.52 -12.92 1.27
N LEU A 114 3.61 -12.42 0.66
CA LEU A 114 3.63 -11.09 0.05
C LEU A 114 2.64 -10.96 -1.11
N GLN A 115 2.54 -11.98 -1.97
CA GLN A 115 1.57 -11.98 -3.07
C GLN A 115 0.13 -11.96 -2.56
N GLU A 116 -0.16 -12.67 -1.47
CA GLU A 116 -1.49 -12.65 -0.86
C GLU A 116 -1.83 -11.27 -0.27
N LEU A 117 -0.89 -10.61 0.41
CA LEU A 117 -1.06 -9.24 0.90
C LEU A 117 -1.29 -8.24 -0.25
N GLU A 118 -0.61 -8.42 -1.37
CA GLU A 118 -0.83 -7.62 -2.59
C GLU A 118 -2.23 -7.84 -3.16
N ARG A 119 -2.67 -9.09 -3.23
CA ARG A 119 -4.02 -9.44 -3.67
C ARG A 119 -5.08 -8.80 -2.78
N GLN A 120 -4.93 -8.88 -1.46
CA GLN A 120 -5.85 -8.26 -0.50
C GLN A 120 -5.87 -6.73 -0.63
N SER A 121 -4.70 -6.09 -0.78
CA SER A 121 -4.61 -4.65 -1.04
C SER A 121 -5.39 -4.24 -2.28
N ALA A 122 -5.27 -5.00 -3.38
CA ALA A 122 -6.00 -4.71 -4.62
C ALA A 122 -7.53 -4.82 -4.43
N VAL A 123 -8.00 -5.80 -3.66
CA VAL A 123 -9.43 -5.96 -3.34
C VAL A 123 -9.95 -4.75 -2.56
N ILE A 124 -9.22 -4.29 -1.53
CA ILE A 124 -9.65 -3.13 -0.75
C ILE A 124 -9.64 -1.85 -1.60
N GLN A 125 -8.62 -1.65 -2.44
CA GLN A 125 -8.56 -0.52 -3.37
C GLN A 125 -9.75 -0.51 -4.33
N TYR A 126 -10.14 -1.66 -4.87
CA TYR A 126 -11.34 -1.79 -5.69
C TYR A 126 -12.62 -1.43 -4.91
N ALA A 127 -12.74 -1.91 -3.67
CA ALA A 127 -13.88 -1.57 -2.82
C ALA A 127 -13.97 -0.07 -2.51
N ILE A 128 -12.83 0.58 -2.25
CA ILE A 128 -12.74 2.04 -2.06
C ILE A 128 -13.24 2.75 -3.33
N ALA A 129 -12.71 2.41 -4.51
CA ALA A 129 -13.10 3.03 -5.77
C ALA A 129 -14.60 2.89 -6.04
N ARG A 130 -15.19 1.71 -5.77
CA ARG A 130 -16.64 1.48 -5.92
C ARG A 130 -17.46 2.33 -4.94
N LEU A 131 -17.02 2.46 -3.69
CA LEU A 131 -17.69 3.30 -2.69
C LEU A 131 -17.57 4.80 -3.01
N GLU A 132 -16.42 5.23 -3.52
CA GLU A 132 -16.19 6.61 -3.96
C GLU A 132 -17.07 6.95 -5.17
N ALA A 133 -17.21 6.03 -6.14
CA ALA A 133 -18.16 6.21 -7.25
C ALA A 133 -19.60 6.37 -6.74
N LYS A 134 -20.07 5.47 -5.85
CA LYS A 134 -21.40 5.58 -5.23
C LYS A 134 -21.60 6.90 -4.47
N LEU A 135 -20.56 7.39 -3.79
CA LEU A 135 -20.59 8.66 -3.09
C LEU A 135 -20.74 9.84 -4.07
N MET A 136 -19.98 9.84 -5.16
CA MET A 136 -20.07 10.86 -6.21
C MET A 136 -21.43 10.86 -6.90
N ASP A 137 -21.97 9.68 -7.22
CA ASP A 137 -23.31 9.53 -7.80
C ASP A 137 -24.39 10.07 -6.86
N SER A 138 -24.29 9.76 -5.57
CA SER A 138 -25.24 10.25 -4.55
C SER A 138 -25.19 11.77 -4.38
N ILE A 139 -23.98 12.35 -4.42
CA ILE A 139 -23.81 13.81 -4.40
C ILE A 139 -24.39 14.43 -5.67
N GLY A 140 -24.11 13.85 -6.84
CA GLY A 140 -24.63 14.33 -8.13
C GLY A 140 -26.15 14.30 -8.20
N ALA A 141 -26.77 13.23 -7.69
CA ALA A 141 -28.23 13.11 -7.60
C ALA A 141 -28.84 14.19 -6.69
N LEU A 142 -28.25 14.44 -5.52
CA LEU A 142 -28.72 15.48 -4.60
C LEU A 142 -28.50 16.90 -5.14
N ALA A 143 -27.39 17.14 -5.85
CA ALA A 143 -27.14 18.41 -6.54
C ALA A 143 -28.12 18.65 -7.70
N GLY A 144 -28.49 17.58 -8.43
CA GLY A 144 -29.51 17.62 -9.48
C GLY A 144 -30.93 17.89 -8.95
N VAL A 145 -31.24 17.46 -7.73
CA VAL A 145 -32.50 17.77 -7.03
C VAL A 145 -32.54 19.22 -6.52
N LEU A 146 -31.37 19.83 -6.27
CA LEU A 146 -31.24 21.24 -5.87
C LEU A 146 -31.27 22.23 -7.05
N LEU A 147 -31.21 21.77 -8.31
CA LEU A 147 -31.60 22.56 -9.48
C LEU A 147 -33.09 22.29 -9.81
N PRO A 148 -33.95 23.32 -9.95
CA PRO A 148 -35.34 23.10 -10.25
C PRO A 148 -35.48 22.72 -11.73
N SER A 149 -35.46 21.43 -12.03
CA SER A 149 -36.06 20.92 -13.27
C SER A 149 -36.50 19.46 -13.10
N SER A 150 -37.80 19.31 -12.85
CA SER A 150 -38.67 18.19 -13.23
C SER A 150 -38.22 16.74 -12.94
N ALA A 151 -38.88 16.18 -11.90
CA ALA A 151 -39.45 14.83 -11.83
C ALA A 151 -38.56 13.58 -12.07
N SER A 152 -38.23 12.87 -10.98
CA SER A 152 -38.53 11.43 -10.86
C SER A 152 -38.28 10.89 -9.44
N ALA A 153 -39.15 9.94 -9.08
CA ALA A 153 -39.43 9.30 -7.79
C ALA A 153 -38.25 8.84 -6.89
N PRO A 154 -38.50 8.66 -5.57
CA PRO A 154 -37.58 7.99 -4.66
C PRO A 154 -37.56 6.48 -4.96
N GLY A 155 -36.58 6.04 -5.73
CA GLY A 155 -36.30 4.63 -5.95
C GLY A 155 -35.84 3.96 -4.66
N SER A 156 -36.54 2.89 -4.28
CA SER A 156 -36.24 1.91 -3.23
C SER A 156 -34.73 1.68 -2.99
N TRP A 157 -34.20 2.25 -1.90
CA TRP A 157 -32.81 2.05 -1.44
C TRP A 157 -32.61 0.77 -0.61
N SER A 158 -33.41 -0.26 -0.89
CA SER A 158 -33.22 -1.59 -0.29
C SER A 158 -32.41 -2.43 -1.26
N GLU A 159 -31.12 -2.14 -1.36
CA GLU A 159 -30.16 -3.08 -1.92
C GLU A 159 -29.41 -3.65 -0.73
N SER A 160 -29.77 -4.89 -0.41
CA SER A 160 -29.07 -5.74 0.54
C SER A 160 -27.56 -5.67 0.25
N ASP A 161 -26.79 -5.04 1.14
CA ASP A 161 -25.34 -5.21 1.23
C ASP A 161 -25.08 -6.66 1.71
N SER A 162 -25.33 -7.62 0.83
CA SER A 162 -24.74 -8.95 0.89
C SER A 162 -23.54 -8.93 -0.04
N GLU A 163 -22.50 -8.16 0.27
CA GLU A 163 -21.27 -8.19 -0.53
C GLU A 163 -20.04 -7.91 0.33
N LEU A 164 -19.39 -9.02 0.70
CA LEU A 164 -17.96 -9.17 0.98
C LEU A 164 -17.46 -8.53 2.29
N ASP A 165 -17.88 -9.12 3.41
CA ASP A 165 -16.97 -9.31 4.54
C ASP A 165 -15.86 -10.28 4.10
N ILE A 166 -14.78 -9.71 3.55
CA ILE A 166 -13.43 -10.27 3.54
C ILE A 166 -12.52 -9.18 4.10
#